data_AF-A0A366CWQ7-F1
#
_entry.id   AF-A0A366CWQ7-F1
#
_cell.length_a   1.000
_cell.length_b   1.000
_cell.length_c   1.000
_cell.angle_alpha   90.00
_cell.angle_beta   90.00
_cell.angle_gamma   90.00
#
_symmetry.space_group_name_H-M   'P 1'
#
loop_
_entity.id
_entity.type
_entity.pdbx_description
1 polymer ?
#
loop_
_entity_poly.entity_id
_entity_poly.type
_entity_poly.pdbx_seq_one_letter_code
_entity_poly.pdbx_strand_id
1 'polypeptide(L)'
;MADTSPAPRRAYHAEITIGADTLTDLIYELEDLANRLRDGYTSGDLLSGSPSSGAVARIAHNPDMTHDRYMADTLAWLRRGDETP
;
A
#
# COMPACT_ATOMS: atom_id res chain seq x y z
N MET A 1 18.12 -0.35 -2.99
CA MET A 1 18.60 -0.50 -1.59
C MET A 1 17.81 -1.64 -0.98
N ALA A 2 18.50 -2.62 -0.41
CA ALA A 2 17.92 -3.85 0.09
C ALA A 2 17.06 -3.58 1.33
N ASP A 3 15.82 -4.09 1.31
CA ASP A 3 14.85 -4.06 2.41
C ASP A 3 15.35 -4.97 3.55
N THR A 4 16.05 -4.40 4.53
CA THR A 4 16.52 -5.11 5.74
C THR A 4 15.33 -5.38 6.66
N SER A 5 14.76 -6.57 6.47
CA SER A 5 13.37 -6.99 6.73
C SER A 5 12.59 -6.31 7.88
N PRO A 6 11.71 -5.34 7.57
CA PRO A 6 10.55 -5.01 8.39
C PRO A 6 9.53 -6.17 8.36
N ALA A 7 8.45 -6.05 9.14
CA ALA A 7 7.36 -7.02 9.21
C ALA A 7 6.91 -7.54 7.82
N PRO A 8 6.44 -8.80 7.71
CA PRO A 8 6.09 -9.41 6.44
C PRO A 8 5.08 -8.56 5.67
N ARG A 9 5.29 -8.43 4.35
CA ARG A 9 4.48 -7.62 3.46
C ARG A 9 3.58 -8.48 2.60
N ARG A 10 2.33 -8.04 2.41
CA ARG A 10 1.38 -8.67 1.49
C ARG A 10 1.78 -8.43 0.03
N ALA A 11 1.17 -9.19 -0.88
CA ALA A 11 1.43 -9.10 -2.32
C ALA A 11 1.22 -7.70 -2.89
N TYR A 12 0.16 -7.01 -2.44
CA TYR A 12 -0.09 -5.61 -2.76
C TYR A 12 0.18 -4.75 -1.53
N HIS A 13 0.87 -3.65 -1.73
CA HIS A 13 1.13 -2.64 -0.73
C HIS A 13 0.93 -1.25 -1.34
N ALA A 14 0.30 -0.35 -0.59
CA ALA A 14 0.07 1.02 -1.02
C ALA A 14 0.43 2.00 0.11
N GLU A 15 1.20 3.02 -0.23
CA GLU A 15 1.44 4.20 0.60
C GLU A 15 0.70 5.37 -0.03
N ILE A 16 -0.20 6.00 0.71
CA ILE A 16 -1.12 7.01 0.18
C ILE A 16 -1.06 8.24 1.08
N THR A 17 -0.84 9.40 0.48
CA THR A 17 -0.97 10.73 1.13
C THR A 17 -1.97 11.54 0.35
N ILE A 18 -3.03 12.01 1.01
CA ILE A 18 -4.09 12.82 0.40
C ILE A 18 -4.30 14.08 1.23
N GLY A 19 -4.37 15.22 0.58
CA GLY A 19 -4.79 16.49 1.15
C GLY A 19 -6.03 17.00 0.46
N ALA A 20 -6.95 17.61 1.22
CA ALA A 20 -8.18 18.17 0.69
C ALA A 20 -8.74 19.26 1.63
N ASP A 21 -9.42 20.24 1.06
CA ASP A 21 -10.04 21.34 1.83
C ASP A 21 -11.31 20.89 2.57
N THR A 22 -11.98 19.85 2.08
CA THR A 22 -13.19 19.27 2.70
C THR A 22 -13.13 17.75 2.77
N LEU A 23 -13.97 17.15 3.65
CA LEU A 23 -14.12 15.70 3.71
C LEU A 23 -14.69 15.13 2.41
N THR A 24 -15.60 15.85 1.75
CA THR A 24 -16.17 15.44 0.46
C THR A 24 -15.07 15.33 -0.60
N ASP A 25 -14.18 16.32 -0.68
CA ASP A 25 -13.05 16.31 -1.61
C ASP A 25 -12.06 15.18 -1.30
N LEU A 26 -11.82 14.90 -0.01
CA LEU A 26 -11.00 13.76 0.43
C LEU A 26 -11.59 12.42 -0.06
N ILE A 27 -12.91 12.26 0.05
CA ILE A 27 -13.62 11.05 -0.42
C ILE A 27 -13.48 10.92 -1.93
N TYR A 28 -13.61 12.00 -2.70
CA TYR A 28 -13.45 11.95 -4.15
C TYR A 28 -12.05 11.47 -4.58
N GLU A 29 -10.98 11.92 -3.92
CA GLU A 29 -9.62 11.42 -4.22
C GLU A 29 -9.46 9.93 -3.90
N LEU A 30 -10.08 9.46 -2.80
CA LEU A 30 -10.08 8.03 -2.46
C LEU A 30 -10.87 7.19 -3.48
N GLU A 31 -12.01 7.70 -3.95
CA GLU A 31 -12.82 7.05 -4.97
C GLU A 31 -12.10 7.01 -6.33
N ASP A 32 -11.43 8.10 -6.74
CA ASP A 32 -10.61 8.13 -7.96
C ASP A 32 -9.49 7.08 -7.89
N LEU A 33 -8.75 7.03 -6.78
CA LEU A 33 -7.72 6.01 -6.58
C LEU A 33 -8.30 4.58 -6.66
N ALA A 34 -9.44 4.33 -6.01
CA ALA A 34 -10.10 3.03 -6.06
C ALA A 34 -10.54 2.66 -7.48
N ASN A 35 -11.02 3.61 -8.26
CA ASN A 35 -11.41 3.37 -9.66
C ASN A 35 -10.19 3.03 -10.53
N ARG A 36 -9.07 3.74 -10.37
CA ARG A 36 -7.83 3.41 -11.10
C ARG A 36 -7.29 2.02 -10.77
N LEU A 37 -7.37 1.61 -9.51
CA LEU A 37 -7.04 0.25 -9.10
C LEU A 37 -7.94 -0.79 -9.79
N ARG A 38 -9.24 -0.51 -9.89
CA ARG A 38 -10.21 -1.38 -10.60
C ARG A 38 -9.91 -1.44 -12.11
N ASP A 39 -9.43 -0.34 -12.69
CA ASP A 39 -9.03 -0.26 -14.10
C ASP A 39 -7.68 -0.93 -14.40
N GLY A 40 -7.03 -1.52 -13.38
CA GLY A 40 -5.83 -2.32 -13.54
C GLY A 40 -4.52 -1.61 -13.19
N TYR A 41 -4.57 -0.40 -12.63
CA TYR A 41 -3.38 0.24 -12.08
C TYR A 41 -2.92 -0.54 -10.84
N THR A 42 -1.84 -1.31 -10.97
CA THR A 42 -1.41 -2.28 -9.95
C THR A 42 -0.01 -2.02 -9.40
N SER A 43 0.76 -1.10 -10.00
CA SER A 43 2.08 -0.71 -9.50
C SER A 43 2.52 0.64 -10.06
N GLY A 44 3.38 1.34 -9.30
CA GLY A 44 3.98 2.62 -9.68
C GLY A 44 3.55 3.79 -8.79
N ASP A 45 4.06 4.97 -9.16
CA ASP A 45 3.73 6.25 -8.52
C ASP A 45 2.56 6.93 -9.24
N LEU A 46 1.55 7.34 -8.47
CA LEU A 46 0.34 8.01 -8.93
C LEU A 46 0.28 9.39 -8.30
N LEU A 47 -0.01 10.38 -9.15
CA LEU A 47 -0.29 11.75 -8.77
C LEU A 47 -1.65 12.14 -9.34
N SER A 48 -2.58 12.53 -8.48
CA SER A 48 -3.88 13.10 -8.84
C SER A 48 -4.11 14.40 -8.08
N GLY A 49 -5.00 15.23 -8.61
CA GLY A 49 -5.46 16.40 -7.87
C GLY A 49 -6.33 17.35 -8.65
N SER A 50 -6.92 18.25 -7.89
CA SER A 50 -7.77 19.36 -8.31
C SER A 50 -7.30 20.63 -7.59
N PRO A 51 -7.91 21.80 -7.85
CA PRO A 51 -7.58 23.02 -7.11
C PRO A 51 -7.81 22.93 -5.59
N SER A 52 -8.68 22.04 -5.10
CA SER A 52 -9.04 21.88 -3.68
C SER A 52 -8.61 20.55 -3.06
N SER A 53 -7.93 19.69 -3.82
CA SER A 53 -7.54 18.34 -3.38
C SER A 53 -6.34 17.79 -4.14
N GLY A 54 -5.69 16.78 -3.59
CA GLY A 54 -4.70 15.99 -4.32
C GLY A 54 -4.20 14.79 -3.56
N ALA A 55 -3.73 13.80 -4.30
CA ALA A 55 -3.18 12.57 -3.77
C ALA A 55 -1.83 12.23 -4.41
N VAL A 56 -0.93 11.75 -3.57
CA VAL A 56 0.27 11.00 -3.97
C VAL A 56 0.11 9.60 -3.45
N ALA A 57 0.14 8.61 -4.35
CA ALA A 57 0.09 7.21 -3.98
C ALA A 57 1.26 6.45 -4.63
N ARG A 58 1.88 5.55 -3.88
CA ARG A 58 2.83 4.57 -4.39
C ARG A 58 2.25 3.19 -4.18
N ILE A 59 2.11 2.43 -5.26
CA ILE A 59 1.59 1.06 -5.23
C ILE A 59 2.71 0.11 -5.64
N ALA A 60 2.91 -0.93 -4.85
CA ALA A 60 3.84 -2.01 -5.13
C ALA A 60 3.06 -3.33 -5.21
N HIS A 61 3.37 -4.11 -6.24
CA HIS A 61 2.86 -5.47 -6.41
C HIS A 61 4.03 -6.45 -6.54
N ASN A 62 4.08 -7.43 -5.64
CA ASN A 62 4.97 -8.57 -5.71
C ASN A 62 4.18 -9.80 -6.18
N PRO A 63 4.28 -10.20 -7.45
CA PRO A 63 3.51 -11.33 -7.99
C PRO A 63 3.95 -12.69 -7.40
N ASP A 64 5.16 -12.78 -6.84
CA ASP A 64 5.69 -14.02 -6.24
C ASP A 64 5.24 -14.21 -4.78
N MET A 65 4.53 -13.23 -4.20
CA MET A 65 4.01 -13.30 -2.85
C MET A 65 2.61 -13.94 -2.85
N THR A 66 2.56 -15.21 -2.44
CA THR A 66 1.30 -15.94 -2.25
C THR A 66 0.79 -15.80 -0.82
N HIS A 67 -0.47 -16.21 -0.59
CA HIS A 67 -1.02 -16.29 0.77
C HIS A 67 -0.17 -17.20 1.67
N ASP A 68 0.19 -18.38 1.19
CA ASP A 68 0.95 -19.37 1.96
C ASP A 68 2.35 -18.85 2.30
N ARG A 69 3.00 -18.17 1.34
CA ARG A 69 4.30 -17.54 1.56
C ARG A 69 4.20 -16.43 2.60
N TYR A 70 3.21 -15.55 2.49
CA TYR A 70 2.97 -14.50 3.48
C TYR A 70 2.72 -15.08 4.88
N MET A 71 1.95 -16.16 5.00
CA MET A 71 1.68 -16.81 6.27
C MET A 71 2.94 -17.46 6.86
N ALA A 72 3.74 -18.14 6.04
CA ALA A 72 5.02 -18.70 6.47
C ALA A 72 5.97 -17.61 6.98
N ASP A 73 6.07 -16.49 6.25
CA ASP A 73 6.90 -15.34 6.62
C ASP A 73 6.38 -14.67 7.90
N THR A 74 5.06 -14.57 8.08
CA THR A 74 4.41 -14.04 9.29
C THR A 74 4.71 -14.89 10.51
N LEU A 75 4.54 -16.21 10.42
CA LEU A 75 4.86 -17.13 11.51
C LEU A 75 6.35 -17.08 11.87
N ALA A 76 7.23 -17.03 10.87
CA ALA A 76 8.67 -16.89 11.09
C ALA A 76 9.01 -15.56 11.76
N TRP A 77 8.35 -14.47 11.39
CA TRP A 77 8.55 -13.15 11.99
C TRP A 77 8.09 -13.11 13.45
N LEU A 78 6.92 -13.67 13.77
CA LEU A 78 6.40 -13.73 15.14
C LEU A 78 7.33 -14.52 16.08
N ARG A 79 7.82 -15.70 15.65
CA ARG A 79 8.75 -16.51 16.45
C ARG A 79 10.04 -15.75 16.81
N ARG A 80 10.57 -14.94 15.89
CA ARG A 80 11.75 -14.10 16.17
C ARG A 80 11.48 -12.99 17.17
N GLY A 81 10.25 -12.46 17.17
CA GLY A 81 9.82 -11.46 18.15
C GLY A 81 9.75 -12.02 19.57
N ASP A 82 9.26 -13.26 19.71
CA ASP A 82 9.18 -13.98 20.99
C ASP A 82 10.56 -14.40 21.55
N GLU A 83 11.60 -14.46 20.70
CA GLU A 83 12.99 -14.78 21.06
C GLU A 83 13.81 -13.53 21.46
N THR A 84 13.23 -12.33 21.41
CA THR A 84 13.87 -11.09 21.86
C THR A 84 13.46 -10.83 23.31
N PRO A 85 14.38 -10.89 24.30
CA PRO A 85 14.05 -10.74 25.73
C PRO A 85 13.52 -9.36 26.11
#